data_AF-A0A938TYP6-F1
#
_entry.id   AF-A0A938TYP6-F1
#
_cell.length_a   1.000
_cell.length_b   1.000
_cell.length_c   1.000
_cell.angle_alpha   90.00
_cell.angle_beta   90.00
_cell.angle_gamma   90.00
#
_symmetry.space_group_name_H-M   'P 1'
#
loop_
_entity.id
_entity.type
_entity.pdbx_description
1 polymer ?
#
loop_
_entity_poly.entity_id
_entity_poly.type
_entity_poly.pdbx_seq_one_letter_code
_entity_poly.pdbx_strand_id
1 'polypeptide(L)' 'MNLIDLHTHSTASDGSYRPAEVVQLAKEGGLKAIALTDHDTIDGIPEAMAAGARWGVEIIPGVEISAHFPGGTMHVL' A
#
# COMPACT_ATOMS: atom_id res chain seq x y z
N MET A 1 -15.97 -12.24 -8.96
CA MET A 1 -14.75 -11.61 -9.51
C MET A 1 -13.98 -11.05 -8.31
N ASN A 2 -12.68 -11.29 -8.21
CA ASN A 2 -11.88 -10.78 -7.08
C ASN A 2 -11.31 -9.42 -7.49
N LEU A 3 -11.61 -8.38 -6.72
CA LEU A 3 -11.09 -7.03 -6.92
C LEU A 3 -9.85 -6.82 -6.05
N ILE A 4 -8.81 -6.21 -6.62
CA ILE A 4 -7.54 -5.92 -5.93
C ILE A 4 -7.07 -4.51 -6.32
N ASP A 5 -6.24 -3.91 -5.49
CA ASP A 5 -5.58 -2.62 -5.75
C ASP A 5 -4.08 -2.73 -5.41
N LEU A 6 -3.21 -2.56 -6.41
CA LEU A 6 -1.78 -2.80 -6.27
C LEU A 6 -0.97 -1.50 -6.13
N HIS A 7 -1.61 -0.37 -5.87
CA HIS A 7 -0.93 0.90 -5.64
C HIS A 7 -1.68 1.72 -4.60
N THR A 8 -1.28 1.60 -3.33
CA THR A 8 -1.90 2.33 -2.22
C THR A 8 -0.86 2.94 -1.30
N HIS A 9 -1.18 4.09 -0.71
CA HIS A 9 -0.30 4.87 0.15
C HIS A 9 -0.91 5.04 1.53
N SER A 10 -0.06 5.14 2.53
CA SER A 10 -0.42 5.36 3.93
C SER A 10 0.29 6.58 4.50
N THR A 11 0.04 6.87 5.78
CA THR A 11 0.79 7.90 6.52
C THR A 11 2.27 7.56 6.73
N ALA A 12 2.76 6.41 6.26
CA ALA A 12 4.20 6.12 6.24
C ALA A 12 4.94 6.93 5.15
N SER A 13 4.27 7.33 4.07
CA SER A 13 4.72 8.41 3.18
C SER A 13 3.78 9.62 3.21
N ASP A 14 2.79 9.65 2.32
CA ASP A 14 1.99 10.81 1.95
C ASP A 14 0.50 10.49 1.82
N GLY A 15 0.11 9.25 2.12
CA GLY A 15 -1.28 8.83 2.23
C GLY A 15 -1.99 9.47 3.43
N SER A 16 -3.32 9.49 3.39
CA SER A 16 -4.15 10.14 4.42
C SER A 16 -4.51 9.24 5.61
N TYR A 17 -4.27 7.94 5.50
CA TYR A 17 -4.70 6.93 6.47
C TYR A 17 -3.50 6.10 6.93
N ARG A 18 -3.52 5.63 8.18
CA ARG A 18 -2.49 4.73 8.69
C ARG A 18 -2.49 3.40 7.92
N PRO A 19 -1.37 2.65 7.87
CA PRO A 19 -1.32 1.37 7.16
C PRO A 19 -2.48 0.42 7.51
N ALA A 20 -2.83 0.30 8.80
CA ALA A 20 -3.95 -0.53 9.23
C ALA A 20 -5.34 -0.01 8.79
N GLU A 21 -5.50 1.31 8.67
CA GLU A 21 -6.74 1.95 8.22
C GLU A 21 -6.92 1.77 6.71
N VAL A 22 -5.84 1.83 5.92
CA VAL A 22 -5.86 1.50 4.48
C VAL A 22 -6.38 0.08 4.26
N VAL A 23 -5.91 -0.88 5.06
CA VAL A 23 -6.38 -2.27 5.00
C VAL A 23 -7.86 -2.40 5.39
N GLN A 24 -8.31 -1.65 6.41
CA GLN A 24 -9.72 -1.64 6.79
C GLN A 24 -10.60 -1.08 5.67
N LEU A 25 -10.18 0.01 5.02
CA LEU A 25 -10.89 0.59 3.88
C LEU A 25 -10.95 -0.40 2.70
N ALA A 26 -9.86 -1.12 2.43
CA ALA A 26 -9.85 -2.16 1.41
C ALA A 26 -10.87 -3.27 1.71
N LYS A 27 -10.99 -3.67 2.98
CA LYS A 27 -12.00 -4.63 3.43
C LYS A 27 -13.42 -4.10 3.20
N GLU A 28 -13.69 -2.87 3.58
CA GLU A 28 -14.99 -2.20 3.42
C GLU A 28 -15.36 -2.03 1.94
N GLY A 29 -14.37 -1.75 1.08
CA GLY A 29 -14.51 -1.70 -0.37
C GLY A 29 -14.68 -3.08 -1.05
N GLY A 30 -14.59 -4.17 -0.30
CA GLY A 30 -14.75 -5.53 -0.82
C GLY A 30 -13.53 -6.07 -1.58
N LEU A 31 -12.36 -5.45 -1.43
CA LEU A 31 -11.12 -5.90 -2.05
C LEU A 31 -10.64 -7.19 -1.37
N LYS A 32 -10.02 -8.07 -2.17
CA LYS A 32 -9.41 -9.32 -1.71
C LYS A 32 -7.94 -9.15 -1.37
N ALA A 33 -7.27 -8.23 -2.04
CA ALA A 33 -5.88 -7.94 -1.80
C ALA A 33 -5.56 -6.47 -2.06
N ILE A 34 -4.57 -5.94 -1.34
CA ILE A 34 -3.94 -4.65 -1.67
C ILE A 34 -2.43 -4.75 -1.63
N ALA A 35 -1.73 -3.92 -2.41
CA ALA A 35 -0.32 -3.64 -2.19
C ALA A 35 -0.15 -2.29 -1.49
N LEU A 36 0.63 -2.26 -0.40
CA LEU A 36 1.06 -1.02 0.23
C LEU A 36 2.41 -0.63 -0.40
N THR A 37 2.45 0.54 -1.03
CA THR A 37 3.56 1.01 -1.89
C THR A 37 3.92 2.45 -1.52
N ASP A 38 4.13 2.72 -0.23
CA ASP A 38 4.55 4.04 0.23
C ASP A 38 5.83 4.53 -0.49
N HIS A 39 5.96 5.86 -0.65
CA HIS A 39 7.12 6.46 -1.32
C HIS A 39 8.41 6.21 -0.56
N ASP A 40 9.36 5.53 -1.20
CA ASP A 40 10.74 5.33 -0.74
C ASP A 40 10.89 4.72 0.67
N THR A 41 9.84 4.10 1.20
CA THR A 41 9.84 3.44 2.52
C THR A 41 8.98 2.18 2.55
N ILE A 42 9.32 1.27 3.46
CA ILE A 42 8.56 0.05 3.76
C ILE A 42 8.05 0.02 5.21
N ASP A 43 8.15 1.16 5.93
CA ASP A 43 7.89 1.23 7.37
C ASP A 43 6.43 0.88 7.73
N GLY A 44 5.49 1.09 6.80
CA GLY A 44 4.07 0.74 6.98
C GLY A 44 3.75 -0.75 6.81
N ILE A 45 4.64 -1.54 6.19
CA ILE A 45 4.35 -2.94 5.83
C ILE A 45 4.03 -3.81 7.05
N PRO A 46 4.80 -3.79 8.16
CA PRO A 46 4.48 -4.62 9.32
C PRO A 46 3.09 -4.36 9.90
N GLU A 47 2.67 -3.09 9.96
CA GLU A 47 1.34 -2.70 10.44
C GLU A 47 0.24 -3.15 9.47
N ALA A 48 0.43 -2.97 8.16
CA ALA A 48 -0.51 -3.44 7.15
C ALA A 48 -0.66 -4.97 7.14
N MET A 49 0.45 -5.72 7.23
CA MET A 49 0.43 -7.19 7.29
C MET A 49 -0.37 -7.70 8.49
N ALA A 50 -0.17 -7.10 9.67
CA ALA A 50 -0.92 -7.45 10.87
C ALA A 50 -2.42 -7.16 10.71
N ALA A 51 -2.77 -6.03 10.10
CA ALA A 51 -4.16 -5.69 9.79
C ALA A 51 -4.76 -6.64 8.73
N GLY A 52 -4.00 -7.03 7.70
CA GLY A 52 -4.45 -7.94 6.65
C GLY A 52 -4.83 -9.31 7.21
N ALA A 53 -3.99 -9.85 8.09
CA ALA A 53 -4.28 -11.08 8.82
C ALA A 53 -5.55 -10.97 9.68
N ARG A 54 -5.80 -9.80 10.29
CA ARG A 54 -7.00 -9.55 11.10
C ARG A 54 -8.27 -9.43 10.26
N TRP A 55 -8.22 -8.75 9.13
CA TRP A 55 -9.40 -8.40 8.32
C TRP A 55 -9.68 -9.36 7.15
N GLY A 56 -8.76 -10.29 6.89
CA GLY A 56 -8.85 -11.24 5.78
C GLY A 56 -8.68 -10.57 4.42
N VAL A 57 -7.75 -9.61 4.36
CA VAL A 57 -7.29 -8.96 3.12
C VAL A 57 -5.85 -9.38 2.91
N GLU A 58 -5.53 -9.91 1.73
CA GLU A 58 -4.16 -10.26 1.37
C GLU A 58 -3.34 -8.98 1.16
N ILE A 59 -2.17 -8.92 1.79
CA ILE A 59 -1.28 -7.76 1.67
C ILE A 59 -0.09 -8.18 0.84
N ILE A 60 0.15 -7.45 -0.26
CA ILE A 60 1.34 -7.57 -1.09
C ILE A 60 2.33 -6.49 -0.63
N PRO A 61 3.48 -6.86 -0.02
CA PRO A 61 4.53 -5.89 0.29
C PRO A 61 5.06 -5.25 -0.99
N GLY A 62 5.07 -3.92 -1.07
CA GLY A 62 5.62 -3.16 -2.19
C GLY A 62 6.23 -1.85 -1.73
N VAL A 63 6.77 -1.06 -2.67
CA VAL A 63 7.34 0.27 -2.43
C VAL A 63 7.28 1.05 -3.73
N GLU A 64 6.95 2.34 -3.67
CA GLU A 64 7.07 3.21 -4.84
C GLU A 64 8.41 3.97 -4.77
N ILE A 65 9.36 3.59 -5.63
CA ILE A 65 10.72 4.14 -5.65
C ILE A 65 10.78 5.39 -6.52
N SER A 66 11.24 6.50 -5.93
CA SER A 66 11.55 7.74 -6.64
C SER A 66 12.86 7.60 -7.42
N ALA A 67 12.80 7.69 -8.74
CA ALA A 67 13.93 7.60 -9.63
C ALA A 67 14.16 8.93 -10.39
N HIS A 68 15.37 9.47 -10.28
CA HIS A 68 15.80 10.59 -11.11
C HIS A 68 16.36 10.08 -12.44
N PHE A 69 15.90 10.65 -13.54
CA PHE A 69 16.42 10.36 -14.87
C PHE A 69 16.56 11.65 -15.68
N PRO A 70 17.28 11.66 -16.83
CA PRO A 70 17.51 12.89 -17.59
C PRO A 70 16.24 13.66 -18.01
N GLY A 71 15.08 13.00 -18.06
CA GLY A 71 13.79 13.61 -18.38
C GLY A 71 12.96 14.07 -17.17
N GLY A 72 13.47 13.95 -15.94
CA GLY A 72 12.77 14.37 -14.71
C GLY A 72 12.72 13.28 -13.64
N THR A 73 11.58 13.15 -12.98
CA THR A 73 11.32 12.15 -11.95
C THR A 73 10.38 11.08 -12.50
N MET A 74 10.73 9.81 -12.26
CA MET A 74 9.89 8.65 -12.51
C MET A 74 9.65 7.93 -11.20
N HIS A 75 8.48 7.32 -11.04
CA HIS A 75 8.22 6.41 -9.94
C HIS A 75 8.13 4.97 -10.44
N VAL A 76 8.70 4.05 -9.67
CA VAL A 76 8.76 2.62 -10.00
C VAL A 76 8.12 1.83 -8.87
N LEU A 77 7.10 1.03 -9.19
CA LEU A 77 6.46 0.07 -8.29
C LEU A 77 7.17 -1.29 -8.30
#